data_AF-A0A917L7S9-F1
#
_entry.id   AF-A0A917L7S9-F1
#
_cell.length_a   1.000
_cell.length_b   1.000
_cell.length_c   1.000
_cell.angle_alpha   90.00
_cell.angle_beta   90.00
_cell.angle_gamma   90.00
#
_symmetry.space_group_name_H-M   'P 1'
#
loop_
_entity.id
_entity.type
_entity.pdbx_description
1 polymer ?
#
loop_
_entity_poly.entity_id
_entity_poly.type
_entity_poly.pdbx_seq_one_letter_code
_entity_poly.pdbx_strand_id
1 'polypeptide(L)'
;MFGRGGSGPDYTDLPAPAVPHPADCPSFTLPRDLALFASHLEIRPATDARPLGGGERAELLAWIRFADRRPLDARTLVVLADALPPALFALWTVPRPVPTAELTVHFTDVLDTRPAQDWALVRIRTEHAGSGWAVENSARRPAARPRPPGTRRT
;
A
#
# COMPACT_ATOMS: atom_id res chain seq x y z
N MET A 1 -1.05 14.70 -23.69
CA MET A 1 -0.71 15.64 -22.60
C MET A 1 -1.53 15.23 -21.38
N PHE A 2 -0.95 15.15 -20.19
CA PHE A 2 -1.68 14.87 -18.94
C PHE A 2 -2.28 16.18 -18.38
N GLY A 3 -3.44 16.09 -17.71
CA GLY A 3 -4.14 17.25 -17.15
C GLY A 3 -3.40 17.87 -15.96
N ARG A 4 -3.73 19.11 -15.62
CA ARG A 4 -3.32 19.77 -14.38
C ARG A 4 -4.45 19.70 -13.35
N GLY A 5 -4.08 19.54 -12.07
CA GLY A 5 -5.01 19.71 -10.96
C GLY A 5 -5.63 21.11 -10.96
N GLY A 6 -6.87 21.20 -10.46
CA GLY A 6 -7.62 22.45 -10.33
C GLY A 6 -8.43 22.45 -9.04
N SER A 7 -8.96 23.60 -8.64
CA SER A 7 -9.83 23.71 -7.46
C SER A 7 -11.17 23.03 -7.71
N GLY A 8 -11.66 22.27 -6.72
CA GLY A 8 -12.98 21.64 -6.74
C GLY A 8 -13.43 21.24 -5.33
N PRO A 9 -14.66 20.77 -5.15
CA PRO A 9 -15.11 20.23 -3.88
C PRO A 9 -14.40 18.90 -3.58
N ASP A 10 -13.94 18.74 -2.33
CA ASP A 10 -13.32 17.50 -1.87
C ASP A 10 -14.38 16.49 -1.41
N TYR A 11 -14.25 15.24 -1.86
CA TYR A 11 -15.08 14.12 -1.40
C TYR A 11 -14.27 12.83 -1.40
N THR A 12 -14.41 12.02 -0.34
CA THR A 12 -13.85 10.67 -0.29
C THR A 12 -14.75 9.75 0.50
N ASP A 13 -15.11 8.61 -0.09
CA ASP A 13 -15.81 7.51 0.59
C ASP A 13 -14.84 6.41 1.08
N LEU A 14 -13.54 6.72 1.06
CA LEU A 14 -12.51 5.82 1.53
C LEU A 14 -12.03 6.33 2.90
N PRO A 15 -12.50 5.77 4.03
CA PRO A 15 -11.95 6.14 5.32
C PRO A 15 -10.48 5.71 5.43
N ALA A 16 -9.67 6.54 6.07
CA ALA A 16 -8.29 6.17 6.37
C ALA A 16 -8.32 5.01 7.38
N PRO A 17 -7.71 3.85 7.07
CA PRO A 17 -7.65 2.77 8.04
C PRO A 17 -6.85 3.24 9.26
N ALA A 18 -7.42 3.02 10.45
CA ALA A 18 -6.77 3.34 11.71
C ALA A 18 -5.70 2.29 11.99
N VAL A 19 -4.44 2.64 11.75
CA VAL A 19 -3.29 1.76 11.97
C VAL A 19 -2.19 2.48 12.76
N PRO A 20 -1.28 1.75 13.43
CA PRO A 20 -0.14 2.34 14.10
C PRO A 20 0.74 3.14 13.13
N HIS A 21 1.49 4.10 13.68
CA HIS A 21 2.52 4.81 12.92
C HIS A 21 3.60 3.81 12.48
N PRO A 22 4.24 3.97 11.29
CA PRO A 22 5.25 3.03 10.80
C PRO A 22 6.38 2.75 11.80
N ALA A 23 6.76 3.73 12.63
CA ALA A 23 7.76 3.55 13.68
C ALA A 23 7.40 2.45 14.69
N ASP A 24 6.11 2.24 14.94
CA ASP A 24 5.56 1.29 15.91
C ASP A 24 5.20 -0.06 15.26
N CYS A 25 5.37 -0.19 13.95
CA CYS A 25 5.13 -1.42 13.19
C CYS A 25 6.43 -2.24 13.07
N PRO A 26 6.36 -3.59 13.15
CA PRO A 26 7.52 -4.45 12.97
C PRO A 26 8.04 -4.39 11.52
N SER A 27 9.35 -4.61 11.34
CA SER A 27 9.91 -4.84 10.01
C SER A 27 9.50 -6.21 9.46
N PHE A 28 9.25 -6.29 8.16
CA PHE A 28 8.97 -7.52 7.46
C PHE A 28 9.83 -7.64 6.22
N THR A 29 10.35 -8.84 5.97
CA THR A 29 11.15 -9.15 4.78
C THR A 29 10.50 -10.31 4.06
N LEU A 30 10.21 -10.12 2.78
CA LEU A 30 9.78 -11.21 1.92
C LEU A 30 10.99 -12.05 1.51
N PRO A 31 10.88 -13.39 1.53
CA PRO A 31 11.90 -14.27 0.98
C PRO A 31 12.23 -13.90 -0.48
N ARG A 32 13.53 -13.88 -0.85
CA ARG A 32 14.00 -13.42 -2.17
C ARG A 32 13.51 -14.29 -3.32
N ASP A 33 13.30 -15.58 -3.05
CA ASP A 33 12.72 -16.56 -3.96
C ASP A 33 11.23 -16.31 -4.24
N LEU A 34 10.51 -15.68 -3.30
CA LEU A 34 9.12 -15.28 -3.50
C LEU A 34 8.99 -13.91 -4.17
N ALA A 35 9.84 -12.95 -3.81
CA ALA A 35 9.78 -11.59 -4.34
C ALA A 35 11.14 -10.88 -4.29
N LEU A 36 12.00 -11.13 -5.28
CA LEU A 36 13.32 -10.48 -5.39
C LEU A 36 13.23 -8.95 -5.34
N PHE A 37 12.21 -8.40 -6.00
CA PHE A 37 11.95 -6.95 -6.04
C PHE A 37 11.75 -6.33 -4.65
N ALA A 38 11.22 -7.10 -3.67
CA ALA A 38 10.99 -6.60 -2.32
C ALA A 38 12.29 -6.17 -1.60
N SER A 39 13.47 -6.60 -2.08
CA SER A 39 14.76 -6.13 -1.56
C SER A 39 15.04 -4.64 -1.81
N HIS A 40 14.27 -3.97 -2.68
CA HIS A 40 14.31 -2.52 -2.89
C HIS A 40 13.39 -1.74 -1.94
N LEU A 41 12.65 -2.43 -1.08
CA LEU A 41 11.61 -1.85 -0.23
C LEU A 41 11.90 -2.10 1.25
N GLU A 42 11.61 -1.09 2.08
CA GLU A 42 11.33 -1.29 3.49
C GLU A 42 9.82 -1.55 3.64
N ILE A 43 9.44 -2.67 4.25
CA ILE A 43 8.03 -3.04 4.48
C ILE A 43 7.78 -3.19 5.97
N ARG A 44 6.73 -2.54 6.47
CA ARG A 44 6.25 -2.66 7.85
C ARG A 44 4.75 -2.95 7.88
N PRO A 45 4.32 -4.20 8.15
CA PRO A 45 2.92 -4.56 8.23
C PRO A 45 2.23 -3.74 9.31
N ALA A 46 1.08 -3.16 8.97
CA ALA A 46 0.32 -2.27 9.85
C ALA A 46 -0.83 -3.00 10.58
N THR A 47 -0.97 -4.30 10.33
CA THR A 47 -1.89 -5.26 10.99
C THR A 47 -1.15 -6.57 11.26
N ASP A 48 -1.83 -7.56 11.85
CA ASP A 48 -1.26 -8.91 12.07
C ASP A 48 -1.30 -9.80 10.81
N ALA A 49 -2.02 -9.41 9.76
CA ALA A 49 -2.08 -10.19 8.52
C ALA A 49 -0.69 -10.29 7.86
N ARG A 50 -0.32 -11.49 7.42
CA ARG A 50 0.94 -11.76 6.71
C ARG A 50 0.68 -12.56 5.45
N PRO A 51 1.48 -12.37 4.39
CA PRO A 51 1.50 -13.29 3.26
C PRO A 51 1.78 -14.70 3.75
N LEU A 52 0.98 -15.64 3.28
CA LEU A 52 1.02 -17.06 3.63
C LEU A 52 0.69 -17.37 5.10
N GLY A 53 -0.02 -16.46 5.78
CA GLY A 53 -0.34 -16.56 7.20
C GLY A 53 -1.61 -17.35 7.53
N GLY A 54 -2.41 -17.77 6.55
CA GLY A 54 -3.66 -18.51 6.79
C GLY A 54 -4.77 -17.71 7.49
N GLY A 55 -4.84 -16.39 7.25
CA GLY A 55 -5.84 -15.51 7.84
C GLY A 55 -7.24 -15.65 7.22
N GLU A 56 -8.18 -14.84 7.70
CA GLU A 56 -9.60 -14.94 7.31
C GLU A 56 -10.02 -13.96 6.21
N ARG A 57 -9.18 -12.96 5.88
CA ARG A 57 -9.48 -11.93 4.89
C ARG A 57 -8.37 -11.84 3.86
N ALA A 58 -8.76 -11.74 2.58
CA ALA A 58 -7.84 -11.43 1.49
C ALA A 58 -7.51 -9.93 1.49
N GLU A 59 -6.77 -9.50 2.52
CA GLU A 59 -6.31 -8.13 2.71
C GLU A 59 -4.92 -8.12 3.32
N LEU A 60 -4.04 -7.30 2.75
CA LEU A 60 -2.76 -6.94 3.33
C LEU A 60 -2.68 -5.42 3.45
N LEU A 61 -2.13 -4.96 4.57
CA LEU A 61 -1.99 -3.54 4.88
C LEU A 61 -0.60 -3.29 5.48
N ALA A 62 0.22 -2.51 4.79
CA ALA A 62 1.59 -2.24 5.22
C ALA A 62 2.03 -0.83 4.87
N TRP A 63 2.88 -0.27 5.73
CA TRP A 63 3.71 0.85 5.38
C TRP A 63 4.85 0.39 4.49
N ILE A 64 5.04 1.06 3.36
CA ILE A 64 6.09 0.76 2.38
C ILE A 64 6.83 2.05 2.02
N ARG A 65 8.16 1.95 1.95
CA ARG A 65 9.02 2.99 1.39
C ARG A 65 10.15 2.33 0.61
N PHE A 66 10.70 3.03 -0.38
CA PHE A 66 11.92 2.58 -1.04
C PHE A 66 13.11 2.62 -0.08
N ALA A 67 13.95 1.57 -0.10
CA ALA A 67 15.13 1.46 0.75
C ALA A 67 16.17 2.56 0.49
N ASP A 68 16.23 3.07 -0.76
CA ASP A 68 17.09 4.19 -1.14
C ASP A 68 16.49 5.58 -0.83
N ARG A 69 15.33 5.61 -0.16
CA ARG A 69 14.63 6.83 0.27
C ARG A 69 14.26 7.78 -0.85
N ARG A 70 14.11 7.30 -2.09
CA ARG A 70 13.65 8.14 -3.20
C ARG A 70 12.25 8.73 -2.91
N PRO A 71 11.94 9.94 -3.40
CA PRO A 71 10.64 10.58 -3.16
C PRO A 71 9.47 9.80 -3.78
N LEU A 72 8.30 9.88 -3.13
CA LEU A 72 7.04 9.33 -3.63
C LEU A 72 6.41 10.25 -4.68
N ASP A 73 6.94 10.22 -5.90
CA ASP A 73 6.34 10.83 -7.10
C ASP A 73 5.35 9.88 -7.81
N ALA A 74 4.76 10.33 -8.91
CA ALA A 74 3.82 9.50 -9.68
C ALA A 74 4.43 8.16 -10.13
N ARG A 75 5.70 8.13 -10.54
CA ARG A 75 6.36 6.92 -11.06
C ARG A 75 6.57 5.89 -9.95
N THR A 76 7.11 6.34 -8.84
CA THR A 76 7.36 5.51 -7.66
C THR A 76 6.06 5.02 -7.03
N LEU A 77 4.99 5.82 -7.07
CA LEU A 77 3.67 5.38 -6.63
C LEU A 77 3.10 4.28 -7.52
N VAL A 78 3.30 4.31 -8.85
CA VAL A 78 2.93 3.19 -9.73
C VAL A 78 3.65 1.91 -9.31
N VAL A 79 4.94 1.99 -9.01
CA VAL A 79 5.69 0.82 -8.53
C VAL A 79 5.11 0.30 -7.20
N LEU A 80 4.75 1.18 -6.28
CA LEU A 80 4.10 0.78 -5.02
C LEU A 80 2.66 0.26 -5.20
N ALA A 81 2.09 0.35 -6.40
CA ALA A 81 0.78 -0.23 -6.71
C ALA A 81 0.73 -1.74 -6.61
N ASP A 82 1.86 -2.35 -6.93
CA ASP A 82 2.02 -3.78 -7.13
C ASP A 82 3.19 -4.29 -6.28
N ALA A 83 3.45 -3.62 -5.15
CA ALA A 83 4.58 -3.92 -4.27
C ALA A 83 4.26 -4.97 -3.21
N LEU A 84 2.98 -5.14 -2.85
CA LEU A 84 2.55 -6.20 -1.93
C LEU A 84 2.26 -7.47 -2.71
N PRO A 85 2.46 -8.66 -2.11
CA PRO A 85 1.97 -9.90 -2.68
C PRO A 85 0.45 -9.82 -2.92
N PRO A 86 -0.09 -10.64 -3.83
CA PRO A 86 -1.52 -10.75 -4.06
C PRO A 86 -2.27 -10.91 -2.73
N ALA A 87 -3.39 -10.23 -2.57
CA ALA A 87 -4.10 -10.21 -1.29
C ALA A 87 -4.62 -11.59 -0.87
N LEU A 88 -4.85 -12.50 -1.83
CA LEU A 88 -5.13 -13.92 -1.58
C LEU A 88 -4.02 -14.63 -0.78
N PHE A 89 -2.77 -14.15 -0.82
CA PHE A 89 -1.70 -14.71 0.00
C PHE A 89 -1.99 -14.55 1.49
N ALA A 90 -2.79 -13.58 1.91
CA ALA A 90 -3.21 -13.46 3.31
C ALA A 90 -4.04 -14.68 3.78
N LEU A 91 -4.74 -15.35 2.86
CA LEU A 91 -5.57 -16.54 3.15
C LEU A 91 -4.80 -17.86 3.02
N TRP A 92 -3.79 -17.89 2.15
CA TRP A 92 -3.06 -19.12 1.85
C TRP A 92 -1.99 -19.40 2.90
N THR A 93 -1.47 -20.62 2.88
CA THR A 93 -0.28 -21.04 3.65
C THR A 93 0.84 -21.55 2.75
N VAL A 94 0.55 -21.70 1.44
CA VAL A 94 1.48 -22.17 0.40
C VAL A 94 1.37 -21.20 -0.78
N PRO A 95 2.50 -20.71 -1.32
CA PRO A 95 2.47 -19.76 -2.43
C PRO A 95 1.97 -20.44 -3.71
N ARG A 96 1.21 -19.69 -4.50
CA ARG A 96 0.79 -20.07 -5.85
C ARG A 96 1.06 -18.92 -6.81
N PRO A 97 1.43 -19.17 -8.07
CA PRO A 97 1.58 -18.11 -9.06
C PRO A 97 0.25 -17.36 -9.27
N VAL A 98 0.32 -16.03 -9.20
CA VAL A 98 -0.79 -15.12 -9.51
C VAL A 98 -0.22 -13.97 -10.35
N PRO A 99 0.01 -14.19 -11.66
CA PRO A 99 0.57 -13.15 -12.52
C PRO A 99 -0.45 -12.06 -12.80
N THR A 100 0.00 -10.81 -12.77
CA THR A 100 -0.82 -9.65 -13.14
C THR A 100 -1.13 -9.68 -14.64
N ALA A 101 -2.41 -9.77 -15.00
CA ALA A 101 -2.86 -9.72 -16.39
C ALA A 101 -3.09 -8.27 -16.88
N GLU A 102 -3.58 -7.40 -15.99
CA GLU A 102 -3.86 -5.99 -16.25
C GLU A 102 -3.57 -5.17 -14.97
N LEU A 103 -3.05 -3.95 -15.14
CA LEU A 103 -2.89 -2.98 -14.06
C LEU A 103 -3.40 -1.61 -14.51
N THR A 104 -4.39 -1.10 -13.78
CA THR A 104 -4.89 0.27 -13.95
C THR A 104 -4.57 1.08 -12.70
N VAL A 105 -4.01 2.28 -12.89
CA VAL A 105 -3.64 3.20 -11.81
C VAL A 105 -4.33 4.54 -12.00
N HIS A 106 -5.05 4.98 -10.97
CA HIS A 106 -5.67 6.29 -10.91
C HIS A 106 -4.89 7.17 -9.93
N PHE A 107 -4.45 8.33 -10.39
CA PHE A 107 -3.83 9.34 -9.53
C PHE A 107 -4.87 10.34 -9.05
N THR A 108 -4.72 10.80 -7.81
CA THR A 108 -5.54 11.86 -7.22
C THR A 108 -4.68 13.08 -6.90
N ASP A 109 -5.33 14.10 -6.33
CA ASP A 109 -4.75 15.30 -5.71
C ASP A 109 -3.55 15.05 -4.77
N VAL A 110 -3.41 13.84 -4.23
CA VAL A 110 -2.28 13.46 -3.37
C VAL A 110 -0.93 13.64 -4.06
N LEU A 111 -0.87 13.57 -5.39
CA LEU A 111 0.37 13.84 -6.15
C LEU A 111 0.83 15.30 -6.05
N ASP A 112 -0.11 16.25 -5.90
CA ASP A 112 0.19 17.67 -5.82
C ASP A 112 0.69 18.07 -4.41
N THR A 113 0.44 17.21 -3.42
CA THR A 113 1.07 17.31 -2.10
C THR A 113 2.50 16.77 -2.19
N ARG A 114 3.50 17.67 -2.20
CA ARG A 114 4.95 17.36 -2.33
C ARG A 114 5.35 16.09 -1.55
N PRO A 115 6.25 15.24 -2.07
CA PRO A 115 6.51 13.94 -1.48
C PRO A 115 7.11 14.08 -0.09
N ALA A 116 6.45 13.47 0.90
CA ALA A 116 7.17 13.00 2.07
C ALA A 116 8.18 11.95 1.55
N GLN A 117 9.46 12.08 1.88
CA GLN A 117 10.50 11.05 1.63
C GLN A 117 10.27 9.82 2.52
N ASP A 118 9.01 9.45 2.67
CA ASP A 118 8.47 8.81 3.85
C ASP A 118 7.57 7.66 3.44
N TRP A 119 6.90 7.07 4.41
CA TRP A 119 6.10 5.88 4.20
C TRP A 119 4.81 6.15 3.40
N ALA A 120 4.50 5.25 2.47
CA ALA A 120 3.17 5.08 1.91
C ALA A 120 2.47 3.93 2.64
N LEU A 121 1.26 4.17 3.15
CA LEU A 121 0.37 3.10 3.58
C LEU A 121 -0.26 2.48 2.34
N VAL A 122 0.02 1.21 2.09
CA VAL A 122 -0.51 0.44 0.97
C VAL A 122 -1.47 -0.60 1.51
N ARG A 123 -2.73 -0.54 1.05
CA ARG A 123 -3.73 -1.58 1.27
C ARG A 123 -3.97 -2.29 -0.05
N ILE A 124 -3.90 -3.61 -0.07
CA ILE A 124 -4.35 -4.44 -1.18
C ILE A 124 -5.44 -5.39 -0.69
N ARG A 125 -6.51 -5.53 -1.47
CA ARG A 125 -7.65 -6.40 -1.19
C ARG A 125 -8.06 -7.16 -2.43
N THR A 126 -8.42 -8.43 -2.28
CA THR A 126 -9.14 -9.15 -3.35
C THR A 126 -10.61 -8.82 -3.25
N GLU A 127 -11.17 -8.23 -4.32
CA GLU A 127 -12.60 -7.93 -4.43
C GLU A 127 -13.38 -9.13 -4.98
N HIS A 128 -12.75 -9.88 -5.89
CA HIS A 128 -13.32 -11.08 -6.48
C HIS A 128 -12.23 -12.10 -6.78
N ALA A 129 -12.51 -13.38 -6.59
CA ALA A 129 -11.68 -14.48 -7.09
C ALA A 129 -12.56 -15.66 -7.49
N GLY A 130 -12.31 -16.22 -8.66
CA GLY A 130 -13.11 -17.30 -9.22
C GLY A 130 -12.59 -17.76 -10.58
N SER A 131 -12.74 -19.06 -10.87
CA SER A 131 -12.39 -19.64 -12.18
C SER A 131 -10.96 -19.33 -12.67
N GLY A 132 -10.00 -19.25 -11.75
CA GLY A 132 -8.59 -18.94 -12.07
C GLY A 132 -8.26 -17.45 -12.19
N TRP A 133 -9.23 -16.56 -11.95
CA TRP A 133 -9.05 -15.11 -11.98
C TRP A 133 -9.17 -14.49 -10.60
N ALA A 134 -8.54 -13.35 -10.41
CA ALA A 134 -8.70 -12.48 -9.25
C ALA A 134 -8.74 -11.02 -9.69
N VAL A 135 -9.55 -10.22 -9.00
CA VAL A 135 -9.60 -8.77 -9.10
C VAL A 135 -9.12 -8.20 -7.79
N GLU A 136 -8.09 -7.37 -7.86
CA GLU A 136 -7.47 -6.75 -6.70
C GLU A 136 -7.61 -5.22 -6.75
N ASN A 137 -7.84 -4.63 -5.58
CA ASN A 137 -7.90 -3.19 -5.40
C ASN A 137 -6.79 -2.77 -4.46
N SER A 138 -5.88 -1.91 -4.95
CA SER A 138 -4.81 -1.33 -4.15
C SER A 138 -4.97 0.18 -3.98
N ALA A 139 -5.03 0.61 -2.72
CA ALA A 139 -5.14 2.02 -2.34
C ALA A 139 -3.90 2.46 -1.55
N ARG A 140 -3.45 3.69 -1.79
CA ARG A 140 -2.26 4.28 -1.20
C ARG A 140 -2.57 5.57 -0.48
N ARG A 141 -1.92 5.79 0.66
CA ARG A 141 -1.97 7.06 1.38
C ARG A 141 -0.59 7.43 1.91
N PRO A 142 -0.22 8.71 1.93
CA PRO A 142 0.96 9.15 2.67
C PRO A 142 0.72 8.93 4.17
N ALA A 143 1.80 8.77 4.94
CA ALA A 143 1.72 8.86 6.38
C ALA A 143 1.13 10.22 6.80
N ALA A 144 0.15 10.20 7.70
CA ALA A 144 -0.29 11.43 8.35
C ALA A 144 0.92 12.00 9.11
N ARG A 145 1.17 13.31 9.00
CA ARG A 145 2.16 13.97 9.86
C ARG A 145 1.82 13.70 11.32
N PRO A 146 2.80 13.34 12.17
CA PRO A 146 2.58 13.28 13.61
C PRO A 146 1.98 14.61 14.08
N ARG A 147 0.91 14.54 14.87
CA ARG A 147 0.39 15.75 15.54
C ARG A 147 1.50 16.30 16.43
N PRO A 148 1.84 17.60 16.35
CA PRO A 148 2.76 18.18 17.32
C PRO A 148 2.15 18.00 18.73
N PRO A 149 2.97 17.64 19.74
CA PRO A 149 2.46 17.53 21.10
C PRO A 149 1.92 18.89 21.54
N GLY A 150 0.61 19.00 21.81
CA GLY A 150 0.06 20.16 22.52
C GLY A 150 -1.23 20.81 22.00
N THR A 151 -1.82 20.42 20.87
CA THR A 151 -3.10 21.03 20.43
C THR A 151 -4.31 20.33 21.04
N ARG A 152 -4.67 20.71 22.27
CA ARG A 152 -6.03 20.50 22.80
C ARG A 152 -6.99 21.37 21.98
N ARG A 153 -8.12 20.80 21.53
CA ARG A 153 -9.24 21.56 21.01
C ARG A 153 -9.80 22.44 22.13
N THR A 154 -9.77 23.75 21.92
CA THR A 154 -10.73 24.68 22.55
C THR A 154 -12.06 24.59 21.82
#